data_AF-A0A6L9JJ72-F1
#
_entry.id   AF-A0A6L9JJ72-F1
#
_cell.length_a   1.000
_cell.length_b   1.000
_cell.length_c   1.000
_cell.angle_alpha   90.00
_cell.angle_beta   90.00
_cell.angle_gamma   90.00
#
_symmetry.space_group_name_H-M   'P 1'
#
loop_
_entity.id
_entity.type
_entity.pdbx_description
1 polymer ?
#
loop_
_entity_poly.entity_id
_entity_poly.type
_entity_poly.pdbx_seq_one_letter_code
_entity_poly.pdbx_strand_id
1 'polypeptide(L)'
;MSNDKTGKSLEQENSERDVEIRDRNYFRKLSLFDDTVIAGAEMIGTSYDVFGKYCNVGSCMNSLFDERKINASEDNFKKVTILGKTLKVPYYIDCYSVGDLKYTNASGESIESYQSNISSKSRIKGNYLFFSASLKVDFDTDSLTDFENAFSRIQYTYDLYILKSSAEALKEFLKESVKTALDKADTEEDMNDLFNTWGSHFLSGVVMGGCAQYSSSTNKYTSNLTNSFDVVAAASFAGFIGLSARTGNSFMEDIKKFRSASNIKTHAIGGDLSRFDPFGGATSADQPSAEEIAAAKKAFEDWKASVPNAPELVNFADSNPLTGIWELCSDRTQKAKLKKHFETVWAPAESAKRRVHADYIDEIIIGINNTNTPPEGYIGLKSTKDENLNSKGNICLFMHKAKYDPNIDNKDCITELKFITVRDKSPEGDWVKIPQDIYISPNQYLYLCYLPAKYSAEKAIKDIQLLCSSCGSSMILPYGYNDVLDERGERANATEDDNVHYLIYSAGWK
;
A
#
# COMPACT_ATOMS: atom_id res chain seq x y z
N MET A 1 42.60 -1.85 7.29
CA MET A 1 42.28 -2.85 6.26
C MET A 1 41.53 -3.99 6.91
N SER A 2 40.21 -3.97 6.81
CA SER A 2 39.34 -5.14 6.93
C SER A 2 38.15 -4.81 6.05
N ASN A 3 38.10 -5.43 4.88
CA ASN A 3 36.98 -5.36 3.95
C ASN A 3 35.96 -6.38 4.43
N ASP A 4 34.82 -5.93 4.93
CA ASP A 4 33.59 -6.70 4.79
C ASP A 4 32.71 -5.98 3.76
N LYS A 5 32.72 -6.54 2.55
CA LYS A 5 31.98 -6.09 1.36
C LYS A 5 30.76 -6.99 1.17
N THR A 6 29.98 -7.23 2.21
CA THR A 6 28.69 -7.90 2.07
C THR A 6 27.61 -6.84 1.96
N GLY A 7 27.49 -6.27 0.76
CA GLY A 7 26.30 -5.54 0.32
C GLY A 7 25.12 -6.50 0.22
N LYS A 8 24.66 -7.02 1.36
CA LYS A 8 23.40 -7.76 1.44
C LYS A 8 22.27 -6.75 1.31
N SER A 9 21.37 -7.03 0.38
CA SER A 9 20.10 -6.30 0.23
C SER A 9 19.31 -6.40 1.53
N LEU A 10 18.77 -5.27 1.99
CA LEU A 10 17.82 -5.13 3.10
C LEU A 10 16.62 -6.11 3.00
N GLU A 11 16.30 -6.62 1.81
CA GLU A 11 15.21 -7.57 1.64
C GLU A 11 15.49 -8.94 2.26
N GLN A 12 16.74 -9.39 2.34
CA GLN A 12 17.06 -10.73 2.82
C GLN A 12 17.11 -10.81 4.36
N GLU A 13 17.61 -9.77 5.04
CA GLU A 13 17.61 -9.67 6.51
C GLU A 13 16.21 -9.54 7.11
N ASN A 14 15.27 -8.90 6.40
CA ASN A 14 13.88 -8.81 6.86
C ASN A 14 13.17 -10.17 6.91
N SER A 15 13.57 -11.14 6.07
CA SER A 15 12.94 -12.47 6.05
C SER A 15 13.32 -13.32 7.26
N GLU A 16 14.56 -13.22 7.76
CA GLU A 16 15.00 -13.94 8.97
C GLU A 16 14.46 -13.28 10.25
N ARG A 17 14.41 -11.94 10.29
CA ARG A 17 13.71 -11.20 11.36
C ARG A 17 12.23 -11.55 11.43
N ASP A 18 11.55 -11.64 10.28
CA ASP A 18 10.12 -12.00 10.21
C ASP A 18 9.83 -13.42 10.72
N VAL A 19 10.83 -14.32 10.75
CA VAL A 19 10.72 -15.66 11.36
C VAL A 19 10.91 -15.58 12.89
N GLU A 20 11.83 -14.77 13.39
CA GLU A 20 12.03 -14.55 14.85
C GLU A 20 10.91 -13.73 15.51
N ILE A 21 10.30 -12.78 14.78
CA ILE A 21 9.17 -11.96 15.25
C ILE A 21 7.88 -12.78 15.40
N ARG A 22 7.80 -14.00 14.85
CA ARG A 22 6.64 -14.90 15.08
C ARG A 22 6.53 -15.34 16.53
N ASP A 23 7.57 -15.16 17.33
CA ASP A 23 7.53 -15.46 18.75
C ASP A 23 6.87 -14.28 19.49
N ARG A 24 5.64 -14.52 19.98
CA ARG A 24 4.90 -13.57 20.83
C ARG A 24 5.86 -13.02 21.89
N ASN A 25 5.81 -11.71 22.13
CA ASN A 25 6.64 -11.02 23.13
C ASN A 25 8.13 -10.88 22.78
N TYR A 26 8.55 -10.92 21.50
CA TYR A 26 9.95 -10.70 21.08
C TYR A 26 10.62 -9.51 21.80
N PHE A 27 10.00 -8.34 21.76
CA PHE A 27 10.54 -7.16 22.45
C PHE A 27 10.60 -7.32 23.96
N ARG A 28 9.61 -7.99 24.56
CA ARG A 28 9.62 -8.25 26.00
C ARG A 28 10.74 -9.20 26.41
N LYS A 29 11.04 -10.23 25.60
CA LYS A 29 12.16 -11.16 25.82
C LYS A 29 13.52 -10.47 25.71
N LEU A 30 13.62 -9.42 24.88
CA LEU A 30 14.83 -8.62 24.73
C LEU A 30 14.94 -7.47 25.76
N SER A 31 13.81 -7.02 26.29
CA SER A 31 13.78 -5.97 27.31
C SER A 31 14.26 -6.50 28.66
N LEU A 32 14.75 -5.59 29.50
CA LEU A 32 15.13 -5.88 30.88
C LEU A 32 13.92 -5.80 31.84
N PHE A 33 12.70 -5.63 31.35
CA PHE A 33 11.50 -5.51 32.18
C PHE A 33 10.93 -6.89 32.54
N ASP A 34 10.63 -7.10 33.83
CA ASP A 34 9.93 -8.31 34.32
C ASP A 34 8.41 -8.24 34.04
N ASP A 35 7.68 -9.35 34.17
CA ASP A 35 6.24 -9.46 33.90
C ASP A 35 5.32 -8.56 34.76
N THR A 36 5.85 -7.86 35.78
CA THR A 36 5.10 -6.89 36.57
C THR A 36 4.99 -5.52 35.88
N VAL A 37 5.86 -5.23 34.90
CA VAL A 37 5.81 -4.01 34.09
C VAL A 37 4.73 -4.15 33.01
N ILE A 38 4.01 -3.08 32.70
CA ILE A 38 2.99 -3.10 31.65
C ILE A 38 3.60 -3.49 30.28
N ALA A 39 2.90 -4.35 29.53
CA ALA A 39 3.34 -4.74 28.19
C ALA A 39 3.31 -3.55 27.22
N GLY A 40 4.31 -3.46 26.36
CA GLY A 40 4.50 -2.33 25.44
C GLY A 40 5.33 -1.18 26.02
N ALA A 41 5.65 -1.19 27.32
CA ALA A 41 6.54 -0.17 27.92
C ALA A 41 7.93 -0.18 27.27
N GLU A 42 8.43 -1.36 26.93
CA GLU A 42 9.68 -1.59 26.19
C GLU A 42 9.68 -0.99 24.78
N MET A 43 8.50 -0.77 24.19
CA MET A 43 8.41 -0.19 22.85
C MET A 43 8.56 1.33 22.88
N ILE A 44 8.18 1.99 23.99
CA ILE A 44 8.34 3.44 24.11
C ILE A 44 9.82 3.80 24.10
N GLY A 45 10.20 4.58 23.09
CA GLY A 45 11.58 4.97 22.85
C GLY A 45 12.38 4.00 21.95
N THR A 46 11.77 2.90 21.51
CA THR A 46 12.36 2.08 20.47
C THR A 46 12.20 2.77 19.12
N SER A 47 13.27 2.80 18.33
CA SER A 47 13.22 3.36 16.99
C SER A 47 12.36 2.53 16.06
N TYR A 48 11.77 3.18 15.07
CA TYR A 48 10.77 2.59 14.19
C TYR A 48 11.11 2.91 12.73
N ASP A 49 11.12 1.88 11.89
CA ASP A 49 11.18 2.04 10.44
C ASP A 49 9.85 2.60 9.95
N VAL A 50 9.81 3.90 9.73
CA VAL A 50 8.63 4.61 9.20
C VAL A 50 8.27 4.19 7.77
N PHE A 51 9.14 3.47 7.07
CA PHE A 51 8.85 2.86 5.77
C PHE A 51 8.54 1.35 5.86
N GLY A 52 8.57 0.79 7.07
CA GLY A 52 8.26 -0.61 7.38
C GLY A 52 6.77 -0.93 7.29
N LYS A 53 6.29 -1.80 8.19
CA LYS A 53 4.90 -2.20 8.32
C LYS A 53 4.16 -1.22 9.25
N TYR A 54 2.87 -0.97 9.01
CA TYR A 54 2.05 -0.10 9.86
C TYR A 54 1.73 -0.76 11.19
N CYS A 55 2.02 -0.07 12.31
CA CYS A 55 1.75 -0.51 13.68
C CYS A 55 2.14 -1.97 13.95
N ASN A 56 3.37 -2.33 13.58
CA ASN A 56 3.84 -3.70 13.67
C ASN A 56 5.17 -3.73 14.41
N VAL A 57 5.29 -4.65 15.37
CA VAL A 57 6.51 -4.80 16.17
C VAL A 57 7.72 -5.14 15.31
N GLY A 58 7.54 -5.79 14.15
CA GLY A 58 8.62 -6.08 13.22
C GLY A 58 9.25 -4.87 12.54
N SER A 59 8.65 -3.68 12.67
CA SER A 59 9.23 -2.43 12.20
C SER A 59 9.94 -1.65 13.31
N CYS A 60 9.92 -2.13 14.54
CA CYS A 60 10.80 -1.64 15.59
C CYS A 60 12.24 -2.09 15.29
N MET A 61 13.20 -1.16 15.39
CA MET A 61 14.59 -1.40 14.98
C MET A 61 15.54 -1.54 16.17
N ASN A 62 15.75 -0.47 16.93
CA ASN A 62 16.74 -0.40 18.00
C ASN A 62 16.19 0.33 19.23
N SER A 63 16.44 -0.20 20.43
CA SER A 63 16.18 0.55 21.65
C SER A 63 17.17 1.72 21.76
N LEU A 64 16.67 2.95 21.78
CA LEU A 64 17.51 4.16 21.86
C LEU A 64 17.91 4.51 23.30
N PHE A 65 17.26 3.88 24.29
CA PHE A 65 17.33 4.26 25.70
C PHE A 65 17.91 3.12 26.55
N ASP A 66 18.63 3.48 27.62
CA ASP A 66 19.27 2.54 28.54
C ASP A 66 18.30 2.10 29.63
N GLU A 67 17.63 0.97 29.38
CA GLU A 67 16.70 0.32 30.33
C GLU A 67 17.33 0.02 31.69
N ARG A 68 18.66 -0.12 31.78
CA ARG A 68 19.35 -0.35 33.07
C ARG A 68 19.23 0.85 33.99
N LYS A 69 19.22 2.08 33.44
CA LYS A 69 19.01 3.31 34.23
C LYS A 69 17.60 3.33 34.82
N ILE A 70 16.63 2.80 34.08
CA ILE A 70 15.22 2.75 34.48
C ILE A 70 15.05 1.69 35.58
N ASN A 71 15.61 0.50 35.37
CA ASN A 71 15.57 -0.60 36.33
C ASN A 71 16.48 -0.41 37.56
N ALA A 72 17.25 0.68 37.64
CA ALA A 72 18.16 0.92 38.76
C ALA A 72 17.45 1.20 40.09
N SER A 73 16.17 1.59 40.07
CA SER A 73 15.37 1.88 41.26
C SER A 73 13.89 1.60 41.04
N GLU A 74 13.21 1.08 42.07
CA GLU A 74 11.74 0.95 42.09
C GLU A 74 11.03 2.32 42.04
N ASP A 75 11.69 3.39 42.51
CA ASP A 75 11.15 4.76 42.45
C ASP A 75 11.00 5.26 41.01
N ASN A 76 11.66 4.61 40.04
CA ASN A 76 11.49 4.90 38.63
C ASN A 76 10.18 4.34 38.05
N PHE A 77 9.36 3.68 38.86
CA PHE A 77 8.09 3.11 38.46
C PHE A 77 6.93 3.71 39.25
N LYS A 78 5.87 4.07 38.52
CA LYS A 78 4.55 4.29 39.10
C LYS A 78 3.71 3.02 38.97
N LYS A 79 2.78 2.80 39.89
CA LYS A 79 1.81 1.71 39.82
C LYS A 79 0.52 2.20 39.20
N VAL A 80 0.00 1.46 38.22
CA VAL A 80 -1.31 1.73 37.60
C VAL A 80 -2.16 0.47 37.67
N THR A 81 -3.48 0.64 37.75
CA THR A 81 -4.41 -0.49 37.66
C THR A 81 -5.07 -0.49 36.29
N ILE A 82 -4.76 -1.51 35.49
CA ILE A 82 -5.26 -1.71 34.12
C ILE A 82 -5.77 -3.14 34.02
N LEU A 83 -6.98 -3.33 33.46
CA LEU A 83 -7.61 -4.64 33.32
C LEU A 83 -7.70 -5.43 34.65
N GLY A 84 -7.92 -4.72 35.76
CA GLY A 84 -8.01 -5.31 37.10
C GLY A 84 -6.68 -5.80 37.68
N LYS A 85 -5.55 -5.57 36.99
CA LYS A 85 -4.20 -5.90 37.46
C LYS A 85 -3.45 -4.62 37.81
N THR A 86 -2.74 -4.63 38.93
CA THR A 86 -1.80 -3.55 39.28
C THR A 86 -0.44 -3.84 38.65
N LEU A 87 -0.01 -2.99 37.73
CA LEU A 87 1.23 -3.13 36.95
C LEU A 87 2.17 -1.94 37.22
N LYS A 88 3.46 -2.16 37.06
CA LYS A 88 4.50 -1.12 37.06
C LYS A 88 4.55 -0.43 35.71
N VAL A 89 4.75 0.88 35.70
CA VAL A 89 4.96 1.69 34.50
C VAL A 89 6.11 2.64 34.78
N PRO A 90 7.13 2.74 33.91
CA PRO A 90 8.18 3.74 34.07
C PRO A 90 7.58 5.15 34.22
N TYR A 91 8.11 5.97 35.14
CA TYR A 91 7.46 7.24 35.50
C TYR A 91 7.30 8.20 34.31
N TYR A 92 8.23 8.15 33.36
CA TYR A 92 8.25 8.97 32.14
C TYR A 92 7.22 8.51 31.08
N ILE A 93 6.55 7.37 31.30
CA ILE A 93 5.48 6.87 30.43
C ILE A 93 4.13 7.15 31.07
N ASP A 94 3.28 7.88 30.37
CA ASP A 94 1.86 7.99 30.71
C ASP A 94 1.09 6.78 30.19
N CYS A 95 0.16 6.28 31.01
CA CYS A 95 -0.67 5.13 30.70
C CYS A 95 -2.14 5.47 30.92
N TYR A 96 -2.97 5.24 29.91
CA TYR A 96 -4.41 5.51 29.94
C TYR A 96 -5.19 4.29 29.45
N SER A 97 -6.25 3.89 30.16
CA SER A 97 -7.17 2.86 29.66
C SER A 97 -8.16 3.46 28.66
N VAL A 98 -8.53 2.71 27.63
CA VAL A 98 -9.49 3.15 26.59
C VAL A 98 -10.67 2.18 26.51
N GLY A 99 -10.41 0.87 26.35
CA GLY A 99 -11.43 -0.18 26.44
C GLY A 99 -12.41 -0.26 25.27
N ASP A 100 -12.09 0.31 24.10
CA ASP A 100 -13.03 0.46 22.98
C ASP A 100 -12.65 -0.35 21.74
N LEU A 101 -13.66 -0.83 21.01
CA LEU A 101 -13.49 -1.35 19.66
C LEU A 101 -13.54 -0.18 18.66
N LYS A 102 -12.45 0.07 17.94
CA LYS A 102 -12.33 1.11 16.93
C LYS A 102 -12.28 0.53 15.53
N TYR A 103 -12.87 1.27 14.61
CA TYR A 103 -12.81 1.00 13.17
C TYR A 103 -11.86 2.00 12.50
N THR A 104 -10.93 1.51 11.71
CA THR A 104 -10.11 2.33 10.80
C THR A 104 -10.08 1.71 9.41
N ASN A 105 -9.95 2.55 8.40
CA ASN A 105 -9.72 2.12 7.03
C ASN A 105 -8.63 2.95 6.35
N ALA A 106 -7.97 2.32 5.38
CA ALA A 106 -7.20 2.96 4.35
C ALA A 106 -7.61 2.39 2.99
N SER A 107 -7.81 3.23 1.99
CA SER A 107 -8.29 2.80 0.68
C SER A 107 -7.81 3.72 -0.45
N GLY A 108 -7.74 3.18 -1.67
CA GLY A 108 -7.46 3.93 -2.89
C GLY A 108 -7.90 3.17 -4.14
N GLU A 109 -8.34 3.91 -5.16
CA GLU A 109 -8.74 3.39 -6.48
C GLU A 109 -7.53 2.97 -7.35
N SER A 110 -6.31 3.20 -6.84
CA SER A 110 -5.03 2.81 -7.41
C SER A 110 -4.02 2.53 -6.29
N ILE A 111 -2.90 1.88 -6.62
CA ILE A 111 -1.85 1.61 -5.63
C ILE A 111 -1.21 2.91 -5.13
N GLU A 112 -1.06 3.93 -5.97
CA GLU A 112 -0.53 5.23 -5.56
C GLU A 112 -1.46 5.96 -4.59
N SER A 113 -2.77 5.95 -4.85
CA SER A 113 -3.75 6.57 -3.96
C SER A 113 -3.85 5.84 -2.62
N TYR A 114 -3.76 4.50 -2.63
CA TYR A 114 -3.69 3.71 -1.40
C TYR A 114 -2.43 4.02 -0.58
N GLN A 115 -1.25 4.03 -1.21
CA GLN A 115 0.02 4.36 -0.54
C GLN A 115 -0.02 5.76 0.09
N SER A 116 -0.60 6.74 -0.61
CA SER A 116 -0.82 8.08 -0.06
C SER A 116 -1.79 8.07 1.12
N ASN A 117 -2.89 7.33 1.02
CA ASN A 117 -3.90 7.23 2.06
C ASN A 117 -3.34 6.61 3.34
N ILE A 118 -2.68 5.44 3.27
CA ILE A 118 -2.10 4.78 4.45
C ILE A 118 -1.01 5.64 5.09
N SER A 119 -0.19 6.33 4.28
CA SER A 119 0.84 7.25 4.78
C SER A 119 0.24 8.40 5.57
N SER A 120 -0.90 8.95 5.12
CA SER A 120 -1.60 10.04 5.82
C SER A 120 -2.13 9.62 7.20
N LYS A 121 -2.36 8.31 7.42
CA LYS A 121 -2.83 7.76 8.71
C LYS A 121 -1.73 7.71 9.77
N SER A 122 -0.45 7.85 9.37
CA SER A 122 0.72 7.85 10.26
C SER A 122 0.74 8.98 11.30
N ARG A 123 0.03 10.09 11.01
CA ARG A 123 0.13 11.36 11.75
C ARG A 123 1.56 11.92 11.82
N ILE A 124 2.48 11.38 11.03
CA ILE A 124 3.80 11.95 10.78
C ILE A 124 3.61 13.04 9.73
N LYS A 125 4.29 14.17 9.93
CA LYS A 125 4.20 15.30 8.99
C LYS A 125 5.01 14.99 7.73
N GLY A 126 4.46 15.43 6.60
CA GLY A 126 5.07 15.30 5.28
C GLY A 126 4.33 14.33 4.36
N ASN A 127 4.59 14.43 3.06
CA ASN A 127 3.95 13.64 2.02
C ASN A 127 4.90 12.53 1.55
N TYR A 128 5.29 11.65 2.47
CA TYR A 128 6.21 10.54 2.25
C TYR A 128 5.44 9.22 2.20
N LEU A 129 6.00 8.19 1.57
CA LEU A 129 5.36 6.87 1.44
C LEU A 129 5.60 6.00 2.68
N PHE A 130 5.19 6.52 3.82
CA PHE A 130 5.30 5.80 5.09
C PHE A 130 4.54 4.48 5.05
N PHE A 131 5.11 3.50 5.73
CA PHE A 131 4.62 2.14 5.87
C PHE A 131 4.48 1.34 4.56
N SER A 132 5.33 1.63 3.58
CA SER A 132 5.34 0.96 2.27
C SER A 132 5.59 -0.55 2.36
N ALA A 133 6.27 -1.07 3.39
CA ALA A 133 6.39 -2.52 3.58
C ALA A 133 5.05 -3.19 3.97
N SER A 134 4.03 -2.42 4.38
CA SER A 134 2.67 -2.97 4.59
C SER A 134 2.05 -3.50 3.31
N LEU A 135 2.45 -3.00 2.13
CA LEU A 135 1.85 -3.41 0.86
C LEU A 135 1.97 -4.92 0.63
N LYS A 136 3.14 -5.50 0.91
CA LYS A 136 3.39 -6.95 0.75
C LYS A 136 2.70 -7.80 1.83
N VAL A 137 2.31 -7.18 2.96
CA VAL A 137 1.48 -7.83 4.00
C VAL A 137 0.01 -7.79 3.58
N ASP A 138 -0.42 -6.66 3.04
CA ASP A 138 -1.82 -6.37 2.74
C ASP A 138 -2.29 -7.03 1.44
N PHE A 139 -1.41 -7.18 0.43
CA PHE A 139 -1.79 -7.63 -0.91
C PHE A 139 -0.77 -8.64 -1.48
N ASP A 140 -1.16 -9.33 -2.55
CA ASP A 140 -0.22 -10.12 -3.34
C ASP A 140 0.62 -9.23 -4.26
N THR A 141 1.87 -9.63 -4.48
CA THR A 141 2.84 -8.84 -5.27
C THR A 141 2.32 -8.53 -6.66
N ASP A 142 1.71 -9.51 -7.33
CA ASP A 142 1.19 -9.35 -8.69
C ASP A 142 0.01 -8.36 -8.73
N SER A 143 -0.85 -8.39 -7.70
CA SER A 143 -1.99 -7.46 -7.62
C SER A 143 -1.59 -5.99 -7.43
N LEU A 144 -0.38 -5.71 -6.94
CA LEU A 144 0.06 -4.33 -6.66
C LEU A 144 0.31 -3.51 -7.94
N THR A 145 0.60 -4.18 -9.06
CA THR A 145 0.93 -3.53 -10.34
C THR A 145 -0.25 -3.50 -11.32
N ASP A 146 -1.31 -4.26 -11.03
CA ASP A 146 -2.55 -4.30 -11.80
C ASP A 146 -3.33 -2.98 -11.65
N PHE A 147 -3.46 -2.22 -12.73
CA PHE A 147 -4.10 -0.90 -12.75
C PHE A 147 -5.62 -0.96 -12.56
N GLU A 148 -6.22 -2.11 -12.86
CA GLU A 148 -7.63 -2.42 -12.65
C GLU A 148 -8.00 -2.61 -11.17
N ASN A 149 -7.01 -2.75 -10.28
CA ASN A 149 -7.26 -3.01 -8.87
C ASN A 149 -7.50 -1.71 -8.10
N ALA A 150 -8.56 -1.71 -7.28
CA ALA A 150 -8.71 -0.85 -6.11
C ALA A 150 -8.22 -1.60 -4.87
N PHE A 151 -7.65 -0.87 -3.92
CA PHE A 151 -7.01 -1.42 -2.73
C PHE A 151 -7.69 -0.89 -1.48
N SER A 152 -8.03 -1.79 -0.55
CA SER A 152 -8.51 -1.40 0.78
C SER A 152 -7.88 -2.24 1.87
N ARG A 153 -7.73 -1.62 3.03
CA ARG A 153 -7.40 -2.22 4.32
C ARG A 153 -8.40 -1.73 5.34
N ILE A 154 -9.16 -2.65 5.91
CA ILE A 154 -10.11 -2.42 6.99
C ILE A 154 -9.54 -3.02 8.26
N GLN A 155 -9.63 -2.29 9.36
CA GLN A 155 -9.14 -2.73 10.66
C GLN A 155 -10.20 -2.52 11.73
N TYR A 156 -10.41 -3.54 12.55
CA TYR A 156 -11.08 -3.46 13.84
C TYR A 156 -10.06 -3.67 14.94
N THR A 157 -9.83 -2.62 15.72
CA THR A 157 -8.85 -2.64 16.81
C THR A 157 -9.57 -2.59 18.14
N TYR A 158 -9.30 -3.55 19.01
CA TYR A 158 -9.73 -3.53 20.40
C TYR A 158 -8.65 -2.88 21.26
N ASP A 159 -8.82 -1.59 21.52
CA ASP A 159 -7.87 -0.76 22.26
C ASP A 159 -8.00 -1.03 23.76
N LEU A 160 -6.97 -1.61 24.40
CA LEU A 160 -7.00 -1.83 25.85
C LEU A 160 -6.49 -0.60 26.59
N TYR A 161 -5.31 -0.13 26.20
CA TYR A 161 -4.65 1.03 26.81
C TYR A 161 -3.67 1.69 25.86
N ILE A 162 -3.33 2.93 26.17
CA ILE A 162 -2.40 3.77 25.43
C ILE A 162 -1.20 4.06 26.31
N LEU A 163 0.01 3.96 25.75
CA LEU A 163 1.25 4.38 26.36
C LEU A 163 1.81 5.59 25.61
N LYS A 164 2.21 6.63 26.32
CA LYS A 164 2.79 7.86 25.73
C LYS A 164 3.99 8.33 26.51
N SER A 165 4.93 8.95 25.82
CA SER A 165 6.04 9.70 26.41
C SER A 165 6.40 10.90 25.54
N SER A 166 7.15 11.84 26.11
CA SER A 166 7.72 12.97 25.37
C SER A 166 9.21 12.74 25.13
N ALA A 167 9.76 13.32 24.05
CA ALA A 167 11.20 13.29 23.82
C ALA A 167 11.98 13.86 25.01
N GLU A 168 11.47 14.93 25.64
CA GLU A 168 12.11 15.56 26.79
C GLU A 168 12.24 14.62 27.98
N ALA A 169 11.17 13.90 28.32
CA ALA A 169 11.17 12.93 29.41
C ALA A 169 12.08 11.72 29.15
N LEU A 170 12.43 11.47 27.88
CA LEU A 170 13.27 10.33 27.50
C LEU A 170 14.78 10.67 27.42
N LYS A 171 15.15 11.95 27.32
CA LYS A 171 16.55 12.37 27.09
C LYS A 171 17.54 11.88 28.13
N GLU A 172 17.16 11.85 29.41
CA GLU A 172 18.06 11.41 30.50
C GLU A 172 18.43 9.92 30.41
N PHE A 173 17.57 9.15 29.75
CA PHE A 173 17.73 7.71 29.54
C PHE A 173 18.45 7.38 28.23
N LEU A 174 18.81 8.36 27.40
CA LEU A 174 19.43 8.10 26.11
C LEU A 174 20.74 7.31 26.27
N LYS A 175 20.97 6.33 25.38
CA LYS A 175 22.25 5.62 25.31
C LYS A 175 23.35 6.58 24.84
N GLU A 176 24.53 6.45 25.43
CA GLU A 176 25.67 7.32 25.09
C GLU A 176 26.09 7.19 23.62
N SER A 177 25.97 5.99 23.05
CA SER A 177 26.25 5.74 21.63
C SER A 177 25.29 6.50 20.71
N VAL A 178 24.00 6.53 21.05
CA VAL A 178 22.97 7.25 20.28
C VAL A 178 23.19 8.75 20.40
N LYS A 179 23.47 9.24 21.62
CA LYS A 179 23.82 10.64 21.86
C LYS A 179 25.03 11.07 21.02
N THR A 180 26.09 10.27 21.05
CA THR A 180 27.31 10.50 20.26
C THR A 180 27.02 10.54 18.76
N ALA A 181 26.16 9.64 18.27
CA ALA A 181 25.80 9.60 16.85
C ALA A 181 24.99 10.86 16.44
N LEU A 182 24.02 11.28 17.25
CA LEU A 182 23.25 12.50 17.04
C LEU A 182 24.14 13.75 17.00
N ASP A 183 25.10 13.84 17.91
CA ASP A 183 26.00 14.99 18.04
C ASP A 183 27.07 15.05 16.93
N LYS A 184 27.45 13.89 16.35
CA LYS A 184 28.47 13.79 15.30
C LYS A 184 27.94 13.84 13.87
N ALA A 185 26.63 13.75 13.67
CA ALA A 185 26.04 13.72 12.33
C ALA A 185 26.11 15.10 11.65
N ASP A 186 27.23 15.40 11.00
CA ASP A 186 27.52 16.74 10.46
C ASP A 186 27.46 16.79 8.92
N THR A 187 27.84 15.73 8.21
CA THR A 187 27.72 15.67 6.74
C THR A 187 26.41 15.01 6.30
N GLU A 188 26.03 15.15 5.03
CA GLU A 188 24.87 14.42 4.48
C GLU A 188 25.02 12.90 4.58
N GLU A 189 26.25 12.39 4.41
CA GLU A 189 26.58 10.98 4.57
C GLU A 189 26.38 10.54 6.02
N ASP A 190 26.90 11.27 7.00
CA ASP A 190 26.71 10.94 8.43
C ASP A 190 25.23 10.94 8.83
N MET A 191 24.45 11.90 8.31
CA MET A 191 23.02 11.99 8.60
C MET A 191 22.24 10.83 7.95
N ASN A 192 22.61 10.41 6.74
CA ASN A 192 22.04 9.22 6.11
C ASN A 192 22.38 7.96 6.92
N ASP A 193 23.63 7.80 7.33
CA ASP A 193 24.09 6.67 8.14
C ASP A 193 23.41 6.62 9.51
N LEU A 194 23.22 7.78 10.14
CA LEU A 194 22.44 7.90 11.38
C LEU A 194 21.02 7.35 11.19
N PHE A 195 20.29 7.79 10.16
CA PHE A 195 18.92 7.34 9.92
C PHE A 195 18.83 5.90 9.46
N ASN A 196 19.78 5.40 8.68
CA ASN A 196 19.84 4.00 8.25
C ASN A 196 20.15 3.07 9.42
N THR A 197 21.02 3.49 10.35
CA THR A 197 21.43 2.68 11.51
C THR A 197 20.36 2.70 12.61
N TRP A 198 19.91 3.89 12.99
CA TRP A 198 19.07 4.07 14.16
C TRP A 198 17.58 4.26 13.83
N GLY A 199 17.21 4.45 12.56
CA GLY A 199 15.87 4.89 12.18
C GLY A 199 15.70 6.41 12.33
N SER A 200 14.73 6.97 11.64
CA SER A 200 14.46 8.43 11.68
C SER A 200 13.51 8.84 12.80
N HIS A 201 12.68 7.90 13.28
CA HIS A 201 11.69 8.14 14.33
C HIS A 201 11.76 7.06 15.39
N PHE A 202 11.19 7.35 16.56
CA PHE A 202 10.96 6.40 17.63
C PHE A 202 9.52 6.44 18.11
N LEU A 203 9.06 5.34 18.69
CA LEU A 203 7.72 5.22 19.25
C LEU A 203 7.62 6.07 20.52
N SER A 204 6.80 7.12 20.45
CA SER A 204 6.48 8.00 21.59
C SER A 204 5.03 7.87 22.02
N GLY A 205 4.19 7.20 21.24
CA GLY A 205 2.78 6.98 21.56
C GLY A 205 2.22 5.74 20.85
N VAL A 206 1.89 4.72 21.62
CA VAL A 206 1.37 3.44 21.10
C VAL A 206 0.03 3.09 21.73
N VAL A 207 -0.78 2.38 20.97
CA VAL A 207 -2.01 1.74 21.44
C VAL A 207 -1.74 0.25 21.53
N MET A 208 -1.98 -0.29 22.73
CA MET A 208 -1.82 -1.71 23.03
C MET A 208 -3.19 -2.38 23.06
N GLY A 209 -3.30 -3.54 22.41
CA GLY A 209 -4.58 -4.20 22.23
C GLY A 209 -4.51 -5.38 21.27
N GLY A 210 -5.60 -5.58 20.53
CA GLY A 210 -5.72 -6.58 19.47
C GLY A 210 -6.26 -5.94 18.20
N CYS A 211 -5.73 -6.30 17.03
CA CYS A 211 -6.22 -5.84 15.74
C CYS A 211 -6.65 -7.04 14.89
N ALA A 212 -7.84 -6.95 14.29
CA ALA A 212 -8.26 -7.81 13.20
C ALA A 212 -8.29 -6.97 11.91
N GLN A 213 -7.63 -7.45 10.87
CA GLN A 213 -7.42 -6.74 9.62
C GLN A 213 -7.94 -7.55 8.43
N TYR A 214 -8.53 -6.82 7.49
CA TYR A 214 -9.06 -7.31 6.22
C TYR A 214 -8.58 -6.41 5.10
N SER A 215 -7.69 -6.92 4.26
CA SER A 215 -7.12 -6.24 3.10
C SER A 215 -7.63 -6.88 1.82
N SER A 216 -7.86 -6.08 0.78
CA SER A 216 -8.34 -6.57 -0.51
C SER A 216 -7.83 -5.77 -1.70
N SER A 217 -7.33 -6.46 -2.72
CA SER A 217 -7.17 -5.93 -4.09
C SER A 217 -8.38 -6.36 -4.91
N THR A 218 -9.13 -5.40 -5.46
CA THR A 218 -10.44 -5.62 -6.09
C THR A 218 -10.43 -5.15 -7.52
N ASN A 219 -10.73 -6.03 -8.47
CA ASN A 219 -10.86 -5.64 -9.87
C ASN A 219 -12.10 -4.75 -10.05
N LYS A 220 -11.89 -3.48 -10.40
CA LYS A 220 -12.94 -2.47 -10.54
C LYS A 220 -13.90 -2.79 -11.70
N TYR A 221 -13.43 -3.49 -12.74
CA TYR A 221 -14.23 -3.80 -13.92
C TYR A 221 -15.22 -4.93 -13.67
N THR A 222 -14.78 -5.98 -13.00
CA THR A 222 -15.62 -7.17 -12.75
C THR A 222 -16.51 -7.00 -11.52
N SER A 223 -16.12 -6.17 -10.56
CA SER A 223 -16.90 -5.94 -9.34
C SER A 223 -18.20 -5.19 -9.57
N ASN A 224 -18.26 -4.21 -10.48
CA ASN A 224 -19.48 -3.47 -10.86
C ASN A 224 -20.41 -3.14 -9.66
N LEU A 225 -19.80 -2.51 -8.65
CA LEU A 225 -20.44 -2.20 -7.37
C LEU A 225 -21.37 -1.00 -7.50
N THR A 226 -22.49 -1.03 -6.79
CA THR A 226 -23.43 0.10 -6.72
C THR A 226 -22.97 1.14 -5.70
N ASN A 227 -22.39 0.66 -4.59
CA ASN A 227 -21.82 1.47 -3.53
C ASN A 227 -20.29 1.62 -3.70
N SER A 228 -19.69 2.60 -3.03
CA SER A 228 -18.24 2.78 -3.08
C SER A 228 -17.51 1.55 -2.52
N PHE A 229 -16.41 1.17 -3.15
CA PHE A 229 -15.72 -0.09 -2.84
C PHE A 229 -15.26 -0.16 -1.38
N ASP A 230 -14.86 0.96 -0.78
CA ASP A 230 -14.39 1.03 0.61
C ASP A 230 -15.52 0.76 1.62
N VAL A 231 -16.73 1.23 1.31
CA VAL A 231 -17.94 0.96 2.09
C VAL A 231 -18.31 -0.52 1.98
N VAL A 232 -18.26 -1.08 0.76
CA VAL A 232 -18.54 -2.50 0.51
C VAL A 232 -17.51 -3.40 1.18
N ALA A 233 -16.22 -3.06 1.13
CA ALA A 233 -15.15 -3.78 1.83
C ALA A 233 -15.38 -3.78 3.35
N ALA A 234 -15.72 -2.63 3.92
CA ALA A 234 -16.04 -2.50 5.34
C ALA A 234 -17.28 -3.31 5.74
N ALA A 235 -18.34 -3.29 4.92
CA ALA A 235 -19.54 -4.07 5.14
C ALA A 235 -19.27 -5.58 5.00
N SER A 236 -18.46 -5.97 4.01
CA SER A 236 -18.01 -7.35 3.80
C SER A 236 -17.29 -7.87 5.05
N PHE A 237 -16.34 -7.10 5.59
CA PHE A 237 -15.63 -7.51 6.80
C PHE A 237 -16.53 -7.52 8.03
N ALA A 238 -17.34 -6.47 8.24
CA ALA A 238 -18.27 -6.39 9.36
C ALA A 238 -19.26 -7.56 9.38
N GLY A 239 -19.86 -7.88 8.23
CA GLY A 239 -20.75 -9.03 8.07
C GLY A 239 -20.06 -10.34 8.38
N PHE A 240 -18.81 -10.47 7.93
CA PHE A 240 -18.01 -11.66 8.13
C PHE A 240 -17.69 -11.92 9.61
N ILE A 241 -17.34 -10.89 10.39
CA ILE A 241 -17.11 -11.02 11.85
C ILE A 241 -18.39 -10.86 12.70
N GLY A 242 -19.57 -10.82 12.07
CA GLY A 242 -20.85 -10.76 12.77
C GLY A 242 -21.19 -9.41 13.43
N LEU A 243 -20.60 -8.31 12.97
CA LEU A 243 -20.96 -6.94 13.35
C LEU A 243 -22.16 -6.49 12.51
N SER A 244 -23.35 -6.56 13.09
CA SER A 244 -24.65 -6.39 12.42
C SER A 244 -24.96 -4.97 11.90
N ALA A 245 -24.16 -3.95 12.24
CA ALA A 245 -24.49 -2.55 11.96
C ALA A 245 -24.31 -2.12 10.49
N ARG A 246 -23.62 -2.92 9.65
CA ARG A 246 -23.25 -2.52 8.27
C ARG A 246 -23.80 -3.42 7.17
N THR A 247 -24.57 -4.46 7.49
CA THR A 247 -25.00 -5.51 6.54
C THR A 247 -26.52 -5.56 6.37
N GLY A 248 -27.12 -4.43 6.01
CA GLY A 248 -28.50 -4.45 5.52
C GLY A 248 -28.61 -5.20 4.19
N ASN A 249 -29.82 -5.66 3.82
CA ASN A 249 -30.10 -6.36 2.56
C ASN A 249 -29.57 -5.61 1.31
N SER A 250 -29.43 -4.29 1.39
CA SER A 250 -28.92 -3.43 0.32
C SER A 250 -27.45 -3.68 -0.05
N PHE A 251 -26.65 -4.27 0.84
CA PHE A 251 -25.23 -4.53 0.59
C PHE A 251 -24.94 -5.96 0.15
N MET A 252 -25.91 -6.87 0.22
CA MET A 252 -25.65 -8.30 0.03
C MET A 252 -25.12 -8.63 -1.38
N GLU A 253 -25.75 -8.05 -2.41
CA GLU A 253 -25.31 -8.21 -3.80
C GLU A 253 -23.94 -7.56 -4.05
N ASP A 254 -23.70 -6.35 -3.54
CA ASP A 254 -22.40 -5.68 -3.70
C ASP A 254 -21.28 -6.44 -2.96
N ILE A 255 -21.55 -6.98 -1.76
CA ILE A 255 -20.60 -7.83 -1.02
C ILE A 255 -20.26 -9.09 -1.82
N LYS A 256 -21.27 -9.73 -2.45
CA LYS A 256 -21.06 -10.90 -3.31
C LYS A 256 -20.13 -10.56 -4.46
N LYS A 257 -20.47 -9.53 -5.23
CA LYS A 257 -19.67 -9.09 -6.37
C LYS A 257 -18.26 -8.69 -5.97
N PHE A 258 -18.13 -7.94 -4.87
CA PHE A 258 -16.85 -7.56 -4.29
C PHE A 258 -16.00 -8.79 -4.02
N ARG A 259 -16.47 -9.76 -3.22
CA ARG A 259 -15.69 -10.96 -2.90
C ARG A 259 -15.29 -11.77 -4.13
N SER A 260 -16.19 -11.91 -5.10
CA SER A 260 -15.89 -12.62 -6.35
C SER A 260 -14.84 -11.93 -7.24
N ALA A 261 -14.67 -10.61 -7.06
CA ALA A 261 -13.74 -9.77 -7.81
C ALA A 261 -12.50 -9.36 -7.00
N SER A 262 -12.38 -9.81 -5.75
CA SER A 262 -11.31 -9.43 -4.83
C SER A 262 -10.39 -10.60 -4.50
N ASN A 263 -9.09 -10.32 -4.46
CA ASN A 263 -8.18 -11.12 -3.67
C ASN A 263 -8.13 -10.53 -2.26
N ILE A 264 -8.45 -11.34 -1.24
CA ILE A 264 -8.65 -10.92 0.13
C ILE A 264 -7.58 -11.58 1.02
N LYS A 265 -6.82 -10.74 1.73
CA LYS A 265 -5.85 -11.12 2.75
C LYS A 265 -6.23 -10.58 4.09
N THR A 266 -5.87 -11.32 5.12
CA THR A 266 -6.41 -11.06 6.43
C THR A 266 -5.40 -11.43 7.50
N HIS A 267 -5.43 -10.70 8.59
CA HIS A 267 -4.38 -10.76 9.59
C HIS A 267 -4.93 -10.38 10.96
N ALA A 268 -4.35 -10.95 12.02
CA ALA A 268 -4.56 -10.44 13.37
C ALA A 268 -3.25 -10.24 14.11
N ILE A 269 -3.29 -9.27 15.02
CA ILE A 269 -2.19 -8.83 15.87
C ILE A 269 -2.74 -8.81 17.30
N GLY A 270 -1.97 -9.28 18.28
CA GLY A 270 -2.41 -9.43 19.67
C GLY A 270 -3.46 -10.53 19.89
N GLY A 271 -3.60 -10.95 21.15
CA GLY A 271 -4.45 -12.07 21.54
C GLY A 271 -3.87 -13.45 21.25
N ASP A 272 -4.69 -14.50 21.42
CA ASP A 272 -4.33 -15.87 21.12
C ASP A 272 -4.59 -16.20 19.64
N LEU A 273 -3.57 -15.97 18.83
CA LEU A 273 -3.60 -16.23 17.39
C LEU A 273 -3.71 -17.72 17.03
N SER A 274 -3.49 -18.64 17.98
CA SER A 274 -3.67 -20.09 17.71
C SER A 274 -5.13 -20.49 17.53
N ARG A 275 -6.05 -19.64 18.02
CA ARG A 275 -7.51 -19.84 17.96
C ARG A 275 -8.17 -19.03 16.86
N PHE A 276 -7.39 -18.21 16.16
CA PHE A 276 -7.85 -17.34 15.10
C PHE A 276 -7.19 -17.79 13.80
N ASP A 277 -7.81 -18.77 13.14
CA ASP A 277 -7.81 -18.81 11.67
C ASP A 277 -9.05 -17.99 11.29
N PRO A 278 -8.88 -16.71 10.95
CA PRO A 278 -10.04 -15.87 10.81
C PRO A 278 -10.92 -16.23 9.63
N PHE A 279 -10.52 -17.15 8.75
CA PHE A 279 -11.31 -17.44 7.57
C PHE A 279 -11.62 -18.90 7.33
N GLY A 280 -11.00 -19.86 8.03
CA GLY A 280 -11.47 -21.24 8.05
C GLY A 280 -11.75 -21.84 6.66
N GLY A 281 -10.97 -21.46 5.64
CA GLY A 281 -11.20 -21.85 4.24
C GLY A 281 -12.36 -21.16 3.49
N ALA A 282 -13.14 -20.28 4.15
CA ALA A 282 -14.34 -19.61 3.63
C ALA A 282 -14.09 -18.24 2.95
N THR A 283 -12.83 -17.85 2.69
CA THR A 283 -12.51 -16.59 1.96
C THR A 283 -12.98 -16.58 0.50
N SER A 284 -13.36 -17.72 -0.06
CA SER A 284 -13.71 -17.88 -1.48
C SER A 284 -15.20 -18.07 -1.75
N ALA A 285 -16.04 -18.21 -0.72
CA ALA A 285 -17.48 -18.37 -0.93
C ALA A 285 -18.15 -17.01 -1.18
N ASP A 286 -18.76 -16.88 -2.36
CA ASP A 286 -19.62 -15.76 -2.77
C ASP A 286 -20.59 -15.33 -1.66
N GLN A 287 -21.11 -16.29 -0.89
CA GLN A 287 -21.97 -16.10 0.28
C GLN A 287 -21.66 -17.16 1.35
N PRO A 288 -21.14 -16.80 2.52
CA PRO A 288 -21.00 -17.73 3.64
C PRO A 288 -22.38 -18.09 4.19
N SER A 289 -22.54 -19.36 4.56
CA SER A 289 -23.70 -19.89 5.27
C SER A 289 -23.88 -19.21 6.64
N ALA A 290 -25.09 -19.32 7.20
CA ALA A 290 -25.37 -18.79 8.54
C ALA A 290 -24.47 -19.45 9.61
N GLU A 291 -24.15 -20.73 9.43
CA GLU A 291 -23.25 -21.49 10.28
C GLU A 291 -21.81 -20.96 10.21
N GLU A 292 -21.30 -20.65 9.01
CA GLU A 292 -19.98 -20.05 8.83
C GLU A 292 -19.89 -18.66 9.46
N ILE A 293 -20.92 -17.83 9.29
CA ILE A 293 -21.00 -16.51 9.94
C ILE A 293 -21.03 -16.66 11.47
N ALA A 294 -21.81 -17.61 12.00
CA ALA A 294 -21.88 -17.86 13.43
C ALA A 294 -20.53 -18.36 14.00
N ALA A 295 -19.83 -19.23 13.26
CA ALA A 295 -18.50 -19.70 13.62
C ALA A 295 -17.47 -18.57 13.60
N ALA A 296 -17.46 -17.75 12.55
CA ALA A 296 -16.56 -16.59 12.43
C ALA A 296 -16.79 -15.56 13.54
N LYS A 297 -18.05 -15.27 13.86
CA LYS A 297 -18.42 -14.40 14.99
C LYS A 297 -17.91 -14.97 16.31
N LYS A 298 -18.11 -16.27 16.56
CA LYS A 298 -17.60 -16.89 17.79
C LYS A 298 -16.08 -16.83 17.86
N ALA A 299 -15.37 -17.13 16.76
CA ALA A 299 -13.92 -17.05 16.69
C ALA A 299 -13.41 -15.62 16.96
N PHE A 300 -14.09 -14.60 16.42
CA PHE A 300 -13.77 -13.20 16.68
C PHE A 300 -13.96 -12.83 18.16
N GLU A 301 -15.07 -13.22 18.79
CA GLU A 301 -15.29 -12.94 20.22
C GLU A 301 -14.32 -13.71 21.12
N ASP A 302 -14.00 -14.98 20.80
CA ASP A 302 -13.01 -15.78 21.51
C ASP A 302 -11.61 -15.13 21.41
N TRP A 303 -11.21 -14.69 20.21
CA TRP A 303 -9.98 -13.94 19.99
C TRP A 303 -9.97 -12.64 20.80
N LYS A 304 -11.02 -11.81 20.68
CA LYS A 304 -11.14 -10.54 21.39
C LYS A 304 -11.05 -10.72 22.91
N ALA A 305 -11.68 -11.77 23.46
CA ALA A 305 -11.62 -12.11 24.89
C ALA A 305 -10.20 -12.52 25.35
N SER A 306 -9.36 -12.99 24.43
CA SER A 306 -7.96 -13.36 24.73
C SER A 306 -6.99 -12.17 24.70
N VAL A 307 -7.35 -11.06 24.02
CA VAL A 307 -6.51 -9.87 23.86
C VAL A 307 -5.98 -9.30 25.19
N PRO A 308 -6.77 -9.18 26.27
CA PRO A 308 -6.27 -8.75 27.59
C PRO A 308 -5.09 -9.55 28.16
N ASN A 309 -4.89 -10.79 27.71
CA ASN A 309 -3.80 -11.66 28.18
C ASN A 309 -2.56 -11.61 27.27
N ALA A 310 -2.67 -11.04 26.07
CA ALA A 310 -1.57 -10.91 25.12
C ALA A 310 -1.73 -9.63 24.29
N PRO A 311 -1.72 -8.44 24.92
CA PRO A 311 -1.81 -7.18 24.20
C PRO A 311 -0.56 -6.95 23.35
N GLU A 312 -0.73 -6.38 22.16
CA GLU A 312 0.36 -6.04 21.25
C GLU A 312 0.19 -4.62 20.68
N LEU A 313 1.23 -4.08 20.03
CA LEU A 313 1.15 -2.83 19.28
C LEU A 313 0.16 -3.01 18.13
N VAL A 314 -0.95 -2.27 18.18
CA VAL A 314 -2.04 -2.43 17.21
C VAL A 314 -2.45 -1.13 16.54
N ASN A 315 -2.09 -0.01 17.14
CA ASN A 315 -2.30 1.29 16.54
C ASN A 315 -1.30 2.32 17.10
N PHE A 316 -1.20 3.44 16.41
CA PHE A 316 -0.51 4.63 16.86
C PHE A 316 -1.43 5.50 17.69
N ALA A 317 -0.90 6.10 18.76
CA ALA A 317 -1.68 7.03 19.55
C ALA A 317 -2.06 8.30 18.75
N ASP A 318 -3.18 8.93 19.10
CA ASP A 318 -3.74 10.04 18.30
C ASP A 318 -2.84 11.27 18.17
N SER A 319 -1.88 11.45 19.08
CA SER A 319 -1.00 12.61 19.15
C SER A 319 0.44 12.17 19.34
N ASN A 320 1.34 12.65 18.48
CA ASN A 320 2.78 12.37 18.50
C ASN A 320 3.10 10.86 18.70
N PRO A 321 2.59 9.96 17.85
CA PRO A 321 2.85 8.53 18.02
C PRO A 321 4.29 8.13 17.68
N LEU A 322 4.85 8.83 16.70
CA LEU A 322 6.22 8.68 16.21
C LEU A 322 6.89 10.04 16.29
N THR A 323 7.98 10.11 17.04
CA THR A 323 8.76 11.33 17.22
C THR A 323 10.10 11.20 16.51
N GLY A 324 10.49 12.22 15.75
CA GLY A 324 11.77 12.20 15.04
C GLY A 324 12.94 12.20 16.03
N ILE A 325 13.99 11.43 15.74
CA ILE A 325 15.14 11.27 16.65
C ILE A 325 15.87 12.61 16.91
N TRP A 326 15.74 13.59 16.01
CA TRP A 326 16.27 14.94 16.18
C TRP A 326 15.67 15.69 17.38
N GLU A 327 14.51 15.27 17.88
CA GLU A 327 13.92 15.83 19.11
C GLU A 327 14.71 15.47 20.37
N LEU A 328 15.58 14.46 20.28
CA LEU A 328 16.47 14.02 21.36
C LEU A 328 17.77 14.82 21.43
N CYS A 329 18.09 15.63 20.40
CA CYS A 329 19.27 16.49 20.41
C CYS A 329 19.19 17.52 21.55
N SER A 330 20.32 17.74 22.21
CA SER A 330 20.45 18.82 23.19
C SER A 330 20.64 20.18 22.49
N ASP A 331 21.36 20.19 21.37
CA ASP A 331 21.58 21.39 20.56
C ASP A 331 20.42 21.65 19.57
N ARG A 332 19.94 22.89 19.55
CA ARG A 332 18.80 23.30 18.70
C ARG A 332 19.18 23.38 17.22
N THR A 333 20.43 23.72 16.91
CA THR A 333 20.92 23.82 15.54
C THR A 333 21.01 22.44 14.92
N GLN A 334 21.56 21.47 15.65
CA GLN A 334 21.65 20.07 15.24
C GLN A 334 20.26 19.46 15.04
N LYS A 335 19.32 19.72 15.96
CA LYS A 335 17.92 19.33 15.77
C LYS A 335 17.33 19.85 14.45
N ALA A 336 17.50 21.15 14.17
CA ALA A 336 16.97 21.77 12.95
C ALA A 336 17.64 21.21 11.69
N LYS A 337 18.95 20.97 11.74
CA LYS A 337 19.74 20.37 10.67
C LYS A 337 19.27 18.96 10.31
N LEU A 338 19.17 18.08 11.31
CA LEU A 338 18.69 16.70 11.12
C LEU A 338 17.26 16.66 10.60
N LYS A 339 16.36 17.48 11.17
CA LYS A 339 14.98 17.57 10.71
C LYS A 339 14.90 18.02 9.25
N LYS A 340 15.66 19.04 8.87
CA LYS A 340 15.72 19.53 7.48
C LYS A 340 16.24 18.44 6.55
N HIS A 341 17.34 17.77 6.90
CA HIS A 341 17.91 16.69 6.09
C HIS A 341 16.92 15.54 5.88
N PHE A 342 16.22 15.13 6.93
CA PHE A 342 15.14 14.16 6.83
C PHE A 342 14.07 14.62 5.83
N GLU A 343 13.59 15.86 5.97
CA GLU A 343 12.47 16.37 5.18
C GLU A 343 12.81 16.59 3.70
N THR A 344 14.04 17.01 3.39
CA THR A 344 14.41 17.44 2.03
C THR A 344 15.30 16.46 1.27
N VAL A 345 15.96 15.52 1.94
CA VAL A 345 16.91 14.59 1.31
C VAL A 345 16.53 13.14 1.59
N TRP A 346 16.60 12.72 2.85
CA TRP A 346 16.51 11.29 3.19
C TRP A 346 15.10 10.72 2.96
N ALA A 347 14.05 11.31 3.53
CA ALA A 347 12.70 10.78 3.39
C ALA A 347 12.15 10.82 1.94
N PRO A 348 12.41 11.88 1.14
CA PRO A 348 12.11 11.85 -0.30
C PRO A 348 12.81 10.71 -1.05
N ALA A 349 14.11 10.53 -0.83
CA ALA A 349 14.88 9.48 -1.50
C ALA A 349 14.38 8.07 -1.12
N GLU A 350 14.14 7.83 0.18
CA GLU A 350 13.62 6.56 0.66
C GLU A 350 12.17 6.30 0.18
N SER A 351 11.35 7.33 0.06
CA SER A 351 10.01 7.24 -0.53
C SER A 351 10.06 6.89 -2.01
N ALA A 352 10.99 7.48 -2.78
CA ALA A 352 11.13 7.21 -4.20
C ALA A 352 11.51 5.74 -4.45
N LYS A 353 12.45 5.19 -3.66
CA LYS A 353 12.89 3.79 -3.76
C LYS A 353 11.78 2.76 -3.47
N ARG A 354 10.81 3.11 -2.63
CA ARG A 354 9.75 2.20 -2.16
C ARG A 354 8.40 2.42 -2.84
N ARG A 355 8.32 3.39 -3.73
CA ARG A 355 7.09 3.70 -4.45
C ARG A 355 6.76 2.56 -5.40
N VAL A 356 5.59 1.97 -5.20
CA VAL A 356 5.04 1.01 -6.15
C VAL A 356 4.16 1.75 -7.15
N HIS A 357 4.26 1.35 -8.41
CA HIS A 357 3.52 1.91 -9.52
C HIS A 357 2.81 0.81 -10.29
N ALA A 358 1.66 1.14 -10.86
CA ALA A 358 1.02 0.26 -11.82
C ALA A 358 1.87 0.12 -13.08
N ASP A 359 1.86 -1.06 -13.69
CA ASP A 359 2.53 -1.32 -14.97
C ASP A 359 2.01 -0.37 -16.05
N TYR A 360 2.87 0.04 -16.98
CA TYR A 360 2.53 1.03 -18.00
C TYR A 360 2.91 0.57 -19.39
N ILE A 361 2.27 1.15 -20.40
CA ILE A 361 2.60 0.87 -21.79
C ILE A 361 3.77 1.77 -22.19
N ASP A 362 4.87 1.16 -22.61
CA ASP A 362 6.06 1.83 -23.17
C ASP A 362 6.13 1.70 -24.69
N GLU A 363 5.45 0.72 -25.29
CA GLU A 363 5.50 0.49 -26.72
C GLU A 363 4.20 -0.09 -27.27
N ILE A 364 3.86 0.33 -28.49
CA ILE A 364 2.77 -0.23 -29.31
C ILE A 364 3.34 -0.60 -30.67
N ILE A 365 3.01 -1.79 -31.14
CA ILE A 365 3.36 -2.25 -32.48
C ILE A 365 2.11 -2.76 -33.21
N ILE A 366 2.16 -2.70 -34.53
CA ILE A 366 1.09 -3.19 -35.41
C ILE A 366 1.68 -4.30 -36.27
N GLY A 367 1.15 -5.51 -36.10
CA GLY A 367 1.53 -6.67 -36.92
C GLY A 367 0.54 -6.86 -38.07
N ILE A 368 1.07 -7.19 -39.24
CA ILE A 368 0.29 -7.60 -40.41
C ILE A 368 0.53 -9.09 -40.61
N ASN A 369 -0.25 -9.96 -39.95
CA ASN A 369 -0.09 -11.42 -40.07
C ASN A 369 -1.35 -12.19 -39.61
N ASN A 370 -1.59 -13.33 -40.26
CA ASN A 370 -2.77 -14.18 -40.05
C ASN A 370 -2.76 -14.97 -38.72
N THR A 371 -1.68 -14.89 -37.93
CA THR A 371 -1.48 -15.79 -36.80
C THR A 371 -2.02 -15.28 -35.47
N ASN A 372 -2.53 -14.04 -35.37
CA ASN A 372 -3.05 -13.41 -34.13
C ASN A 372 -2.15 -13.60 -32.88
N THR A 373 -0.90 -14.00 -33.06
CA THR A 373 -0.01 -14.42 -31.98
C THR A 373 0.91 -13.23 -31.68
N PRO A 374 0.85 -12.67 -30.46
CA PRO A 374 1.73 -11.58 -30.06
C PRO A 374 3.20 -11.99 -30.16
N PRO A 375 4.09 -11.09 -30.60
CA PRO A 375 5.52 -11.27 -30.40
C PRO A 375 5.86 -11.48 -28.91
N GLU A 376 6.97 -12.13 -28.62
CA GLU A 376 7.43 -12.37 -27.25
C GLU A 376 7.52 -11.06 -26.46
N GLY A 377 6.94 -11.03 -25.26
CA GLY A 377 6.86 -9.84 -24.41
C GLY A 377 5.70 -8.88 -24.71
N TYR A 378 4.96 -9.07 -25.81
CA TYR A 378 3.80 -8.24 -26.13
C TYR A 378 2.47 -8.93 -25.79
N ILE A 379 1.47 -8.09 -25.54
CA ILE A 379 0.08 -8.47 -25.27
C ILE A 379 -0.75 -8.05 -26.48
N GLY A 380 -1.45 -9.00 -27.09
CA GLY A 380 -2.39 -8.72 -28.17
C GLY A 380 -3.69 -8.15 -27.65
N LEU A 381 -4.21 -7.12 -28.32
CA LEU A 381 -5.53 -6.61 -27.99
C LEU A 381 -6.60 -7.61 -28.42
N LYS A 382 -7.45 -8.01 -27.47
CA LYS A 382 -8.63 -8.83 -27.74
C LYS A 382 -9.85 -7.92 -27.90
N SER A 383 -10.62 -8.14 -28.96
CA SER A 383 -11.95 -7.54 -29.09
C SER A 383 -12.91 -8.17 -28.08
N THR A 384 -13.77 -7.36 -27.47
CA THR A 384 -14.71 -7.78 -26.42
C THR A 384 -15.84 -8.70 -26.88
N LYS A 385 -16.09 -8.83 -28.19
CA LYS A 385 -17.22 -9.61 -28.72
C LYS A 385 -16.88 -10.57 -29.86
N ASP A 386 -15.72 -10.43 -30.47
CA ASP A 386 -15.35 -11.26 -31.63
C ASP A 386 -13.84 -11.49 -31.65
N GLU A 387 -13.41 -12.70 -31.30
CA GLU A 387 -12.01 -13.13 -31.44
C GLU A 387 -11.52 -13.03 -32.90
N ASN A 388 -12.45 -12.90 -33.86
CA ASN A 388 -12.16 -12.74 -35.29
C ASN A 388 -12.11 -11.28 -35.78
N LEU A 389 -12.32 -10.26 -34.93
CA LEU A 389 -12.17 -8.89 -35.44
C LEU A 389 -10.72 -8.55 -35.80
N ASN A 390 -9.75 -9.19 -35.14
CA ASN A 390 -8.34 -9.14 -35.54
C ASN A 390 -8.06 -9.91 -36.86
N SER A 391 -8.98 -10.77 -37.32
CA SER A 391 -8.80 -11.56 -38.56
C SER A 391 -9.50 -10.96 -39.78
N LYS A 392 -10.45 -10.02 -39.59
CA LYS A 392 -10.96 -9.18 -40.69
C LYS A 392 -9.94 -8.08 -41.01
N GLY A 393 -8.84 -8.44 -41.66
CA GLY A 393 -7.84 -7.48 -42.18
C GLY A 393 -6.37 -7.85 -41.99
N ASN A 394 -6.05 -8.93 -41.27
CA ASN A 394 -4.69 -9.32 -40.88
C ASN A 394 -3.93 -8.31 -40.01
N ILE A 395 -4.58 -7.25 -39.49
CA ILE A 395 -3.94 -6.21 -38.69
C ILE A 395 -4.22 -6.48 -37.21
N CYS A 396 -3.17 -6.72 -36.45
CA CYS A 396 -3.21 -6.93 -35.01
C CYS A 396 -2.44 -5.82 -34.29
N LEU A 397 -3.05 -5.23 -33.26
CA LEU A 397 -2.36 -4.31 -32.37
C LEU A 397 -1.81 -5.07 -31.16
N PHE A 398 -0.53 -4.86 -30.88
CA PHE A 398 0.14 -5.42 -29.72
C PHE A 398 0.75 -4.30 -28.87
N MET A 399 0.67 -4.45 -27.56
CA MET A 399 1.26 -3.52 -26.59
C MET A 399 2.28 -4.24 -25.73
N HIS A 400 3.38 -3.57 -25.40
CA HIS A 400 4.31 -4.01 -24.38
C HIS A 400 4.00 -3.27 -23.07
N LYS A 401 4.03 -3.99 -21.94
CA LYS A 401 3.90 -3.38 -20.61
C LYS A 401 5.25 -3.45 -19.90
N ALA A 402 5.73 -2.29 -19.47
CA ALA A 402 6.93 -2.17 -18.66
C ALA A 402 6.57 -2.06 -17.17
N LYS A 403 7.41 -2.67 -16.34
CA LYS A 403 7.40 -2.49 -14.89
C LYS A 403 8.23 -1.26 -14.56
N TYR A 404 7.71 -0.43 -13.66
CA TYR A 404 8.48 0.71 -13.14
C TYR A 404 9.49 0.23 -12.09
N ASP A 405 10.75 0.62 -12.22
CA ASP A 405 11.80 0.40 -11.23
C ASP A 405 12.48 1.73 -10.86
N PRO A 406 12.37 2.21 -9.61
CA PRO A 406 12.97 3.48 -9.20
C PRO A 406 14.50 3.52 -9.23
N ASN A 407 15.17 2.37 -9.42
CA ASN A 407 16.63 2.26 -9.39
C ASN A 407 17.29 2.32 -10.78
N ILE A 408 16.50 2.39 -11.84
CA ILE A 408 16.99 2.47 -13.22
C ILE A 408 16.35 3.63 -13.97
N ASP A 409 16.94 4.00 -15.12
CA ASP A 409 16.26 4.88 -16.07
C ASP A 409 15.17 4.09 -16.78
N ASN A 410 13.93 4.29 -16.34
CA ASN A 410 12.75 3.67 -16.92
C ASN A 410 12.58 4.14 -18.37
N LYS A 411 12.15 3.22 -19.23
CA LYS A 411 11.70 3.58 -20.58
C LYS A 411 10.56 4.61 -20.49
N ASP A 412 10.52 5.51 -21.46
CA ASP A 412 9.41 6.44 -21.59
C ASP A 412 8.09 5.66 -21.71
N CYS A 413 7.07 6.14 -21.04
CA CYS A 413 5.72 5.63 -21.15
C CYS A 413 4.99 6.33 -22.29
N ILE A 414 3.96 5.69 -22.83
CA ILE A 414 3.00 6.34 -23.70
C ILE A 414 2.01 7.10 -22.83
N THR A 415 1.84 8.39 -23.07
CA THR A 415 0.90 9.24 -22.29
C THR A 415 -0.36 9.62 -23.06
N GLU A 416 -0.31 9.60 -24.40
CA GLU A 416 -1.43 9.97 -25.25
C GLU A 416 -1.43 9.13 -26.53
N LEU A 417 -2.63 8.86 -27.05
CA LEU A 417 -2.85 8.26 -28.37
C LEU A 417 -3.75 9.17 -29.20
N LYS A 418 -3.52 9.20 -30.51
CA LYS A 418 -4.43 9.81 -31.48
C LYS A 418 -4.32 9.13 -32.84
N PHE A 419 -5.34 9.34 -33.67
CA PHE A 419 -5.30 8.90 -35.06
C PHE A 419 -4.95 10.04 -36.02
N ILE A 420 -4.26 9.68 -37.11
CA ILE A 420 -4.07 10.52 -38.29
C ILE A 420 -4.69 9.84 -39.51
N THR A 421 -5.55 10.56 -40.21
CA THR A 421 -6.31 10.06 -41.37
C THR A 421 -5.70 10.41 -42.73
N VAL A 422 -4.58 11.15 -42.73
CA VAL A 422 -3.90 11.61 -43.95
C VAL A 422 -2.57 10.88 -44.13
N ARG A 423 -2.39 10.23 -45.30
CA ARG A 423 -1.22 9.40 -45.66
C ARG A 423 0.12 10.02 -45.29
N ASP A 424 0.41 11.18 -45.84
CA ASP A 424 1.72 11.82 -45.76
C ASP A 424 1.82 12.86 -44.64
N LYS A 425 0.78 12.94 -43.78
CA LYS A 425 0.80 13.82 -42.62
C LYS A 425 1.60 13.15 -41.51
N SER A 426 2.66 13.83 -41.09
CA SER A 426 3.37 13.55 -39.84
C SER A 426 2.68 14.29 -38.70
N PRO A 427 2.61 13.71 -37.50
CA PRO A 427 2.14 14.44 -36.34
C PRO A 427 3.13 15.56 -36.00
N GLU A 428 2.63 16.67 -35.46
CA GLU A 428 3.47 17.79 -35.00
C GLU A 428 4.10 17.47 -33.63
N GLY A 429 5.30 17.98 -33.37
CA GLY A 429 6.01 17.84 -32.09
C GLY A 429 6.65 16.47 -31.87
N ASP A 430 6.68 16.03 -30.62
CA ASP A 430 7.36 14.79 -30.18
C ASP A 430 6.53 13.51 -30.41
N TRP A 431 5.44 13.62 -31.16
CA TRP A 431 4.57 12.49 -31.46
C TRP A 431 5.23 11.50 -32.41
N VAL A 432 5.06 10.21 -32.12
CA VAL A 432 5.55 9.11 -32.95
C VAL A 432 4.38 8.54 -33.74
N LYS A 433 4.52 8.46 -35.06
CA LYS A 433 3.56 7.81 -35.98
C LYS A 433 4.00 6.36 -36.22
N ILE A 434 3.11 5.41 -35.95
CA ILE A 434 3.34 4.01 -36.35
C ILE A 434 3.10 3.93 -37.88
N PRO A 435 4.07 3.43 -38.67
CA PRO A 435 4.03 3.53 -40.13
C PRO A 435 2.99 2.62 -40.79
N GLN A 436 2.46 1.63 -40.06
CA GLN A 436 1.42 0.74 -40.55
C GLN A 436 0.07 1.46 -40.63
N ASP A 437 -0.54 1.40 -41.81
CA ASP A 437 -1.93 1.80 -42.02
C ASP A 437 -2.86 0.72 -41.43
N ILE A 438 -3.75 1.14 -40.54
CA ILE A 438 -4.71 0.28 -39.85
C ILE A 438 -5.99 0.12 -40.70
N TYR A 439 -6.19 0.98 -41.70
CA TYR A 439 -7.36 0.98 -42.56
C TYR A 439 -7.22 -0.05 -43.69
N ILE A 440 -8.32 -0.72 -44.07
CA ILE A 440 -8.32 -1.80 -45.08
C ILE A 440 -8.77 -1.30 -46.48
N SER A 441 -9.10 -0.02 -46.64
CA SER A 441 -9.52 0.58 -47.92
C SER A 441 -8.36 1.26 -48.65
N PRO A 442 -8.29 1.16 -50.00
CA PRO A 442 -7.21 1.75 -50.79
C PRO A 442 -7.15 3.29 -50.76
N ASN A 443 -8.24 3.97 -50.39
CA ASN A 443 -8.38 5.43 -50.48
C ASN A 443 -8.51 6.14 -49.12
N GLN A 444 -8.47 5.38 -48.03
CA GLN A 444 -8.58 5.90 -46.68
C GLN A 444 -7.39 5.37 -45.90
N TYR A 445 -6.85 6.21 -45.03
CA TYR A 445 -5.69 5.88 -44.23
C TYR A 445 -6.01 6.10 -42.77
N LEU A 446 -5.48 5.26 -41.89
CA LEU A 446 -5.63 5.42 -40.46
C LEU A 446 -4.33 5.00 -39.77
N TYR A 447 -3.57 5.98 -39.31
CA TYR A 447 -2.32 5.73 -38.58
C TYR A 447 -2.50 6.04 -37.10
N LEU A 448 -2.07 5.12 -36.25
CA LEU A 448 -1.96 5.38 -34.82
C LEU A 448 -0.70 6.19 -34.54
N CYS A 449 -0.87 7.26 -33.77
CA CYS A 449 0.23 8.06 -33.24
C CYS A 449 0.19 8.01 -31.72
N TYR A 450 1.37 8.09 -31.09
CA TYR A 450 1.50 8.11 -29.64
C TYR A 450 2.51 9.16 -29.19
N LEU A 451 2.35 9.64 -27.96
CA LEU A 451 3.28 10.59 -27.33
C LEU A 451 4.09 9.88 -26.25
N PRO A 452 5.41 9.63 -26.46
CA PRO A 452 6.29 9.13 -25.42
C PRO A 452 6.66 10.24 -24.43
N ALA A 453 6.67 9.93 -23.14
CA ALA A 453 7.15 10.84 -22.10
C ALA A 453 7.65 10.07 -20.88
N LYS A 454 8.42 10.74 -20.02
CA LYS A 454 8.81 10.19 -18.73
C LYS A 454 7.56 9.83 -17.91
N TYR A 455 7.68 8.72 -17.15
CA TYR A 455 6.59 8.17 -16.39
C TYR A 455 5.90 9.21 -15.48
N SER A 456 4.58 9.25 -15.56
CA SER A 456 3.72 9.93 -14.59
C SER A 456 2.52 9.05 -14.29
N ALA A 457 2.21 8.83 -13.02
CA ALA A 457 1.08 8.01 -12.60
C ALA A 457 -0.26 8.51 -13.15
N GLU A 458 -0.39 9.82 -13.36
CA GLU A 458 -1.62 10.46 -13.86
C GLU A 458 -1.77 10.35 -15.38
N LYS A 459 -0.66 10.38 -16.12
CA LYS A 459 -0.66 10.49 -17.58
C LYS A 459 -0.32 9.18 -18.30
N ALA A 460 0.48 8.31 -17.70
CA ALA A 460 0.90 7.06 -18.32
C ALA A 460 -0.33 6.20 -18.64
N ILE A 461 -0.44 5.78 -19.90
CA ILE A 461 -1.45 4.83 -20.33
C ILE A 461 -1.10 3.46 -19.76
N LYS A 462 -2.08 2.84 -19.09
CA LYS A 462 -1.93 1.56 -18.40
C LYS A 462 -2.50 0.40 -19.20
N ASP A 463 -3.44 0.72 -20.09
CA ASP A 463 -4.13 -0.27 -20.89
C ASP A 463 -4.79 0.33 -22.12
N ILE A 464 -4.99 -0.52 -23.13
CA ILE A 464 -5.71 -0.19 -24.36
C ILE A 464 -6.73 -1.31 -24.58
N GLN A 465 -7.97 -0.93 -24.89
CA GLN A 465 -9.03 -1.87 -25.25
C GLN A 465 -9.59 -1.57 -26.63
N LEU A 466 -10.07 -2.63 -27.29
CA LEU A 466 -10.78 -2.55 -28.56
C LEU A 466 -12.26 -2.86 -28.33
N LEU A 467 -13.13 -1.91 -28.64
CA LEU A 467 -14.57 -2.11 -28.65
C LEU A 467 -15.07 -2.12 -30.09
N CYS A 468 -15.70 -3.23 -30.50
CA CYS A 468 -16.46 -3.25 -31.74
C CYS A 468 -17.94 -3.01 -31.44
N SER A 469 -18.52 -1.96 -32.01
CA SER A 469 -19.95 -1.68 -31.91
C SER A 469 -20.69 -2.13 -33.17
N SER A 470 -21.06 -3.41 -33.20
CA SER A 470 -22.17 -3.88 -34.03
C SER A 470 -23.54 -3.43 -33.49
N CYS A 471 -23.58 -2.60 -32.43
CA CYS A 471 -24.79 -2.23 -31.70
C CYS A 471 -24.82 -0.75 -31.29
N GLY A 472 -25.19 0.15 -32.20
CA GLY A 472 -25.79 1.46 -31.90
C GLY A 472 -24.90 2.56 -31.29
N SER A 473 -25.30 3.82 -31.51
CA SER A 473 -24.59 5.05 -31.14
C SER A 473 -24.55 5.38 -29.64
N SER A 474 -25.00 4.50 -28.75
CA SER A 474 -25.10 4.74 -27.29
C SER A 474 -24.25 3.76 -26.46
N MET A 475 -22.99 3.54 -26.88
CA MET A 475 -22.08 2.68 -26.14
C MET A 475 -21.55 3.43 -24.91
N ILE A 476 -21.81 2.87 -23.72
CA ILE A 476 -21.26 3.35 -22.46
C ILE A 476 -19.82 2.86 -22.38
N LEU A 477 -18.87 3.78 -22.21
CA LEU A 477 -17.45 3.44 -22.05
C LEU A 477 -17.24 2.62 -20.75
N PRO A 478 -16.37 1.60 -20.77
CA PRO A 478 -15.91 0.98 -19.53
C PRO A 478 -15.34 2.03 -18.57
N TYR A 479 -15.51 1.79 -17.27
CA TYR A 479 -15.06 2.72 -16.24
C TYR A 479 -13.59 3.10 -16.42
N GLY A 480 -13.29 4.41 -16.44
CA GLY A 480 -11.93 4.95 -16.54
C GLY A 480 -11.28 4.88 -17.93
N TYR A 481 -11.97 4.33 -18.94
CA TYR A 481 -11.51 4.37 -20.32
C TYR A 481 -12.01 5.60 -21.06
N ASN A 482 -11.17 6.12 -21.94
CA ASN A 482 -11.46 7.25 -22.83
C ASN A 482 -11.29 6.85 -24.29
N ASP A 483 -12.07 7.46 -25.18
CA ASP A 483 -11.92 7.28 -26.63
C ASP A 483 -10.57 7.84 -27.11
N VAL A 484 -9.93 7.12 -28.03
CA VAL A 484 -8.85 7.64 -28.85
C VAL A 484 -9.45 8.37 -30.04
N LEU A 485 -9.21 9.68 -30.12
CA LEU A 485 -9.76 10.55 -31.15
C LEU A 485 -8.76 10.77 -32.29
N ASP A 486 -9.27 11.16 -33.46
CA ASP A 486 -8.46 11.62 -34.57
C ASP A 486 -8.02 13.08 -34.41
N GLU A 487 -7.27 13.59 -35.38
CA GLU A 487 -6.80 14.98 -35.40
C GLU A 487 -7.91 16.05 -35.45
N ARG A 488 -9.17 15.67 -35.67
CA ARG A 488 -10.34 16.56 -35.69
C ARG A 488 -11.11 16.51 -34.37
N GLY A 489 -10.70 15.66 -33.43
CA GLY A 489 -11.45 15.38 -32.21
C GLY A 489 -12.66 14.47 -32.43
N GLU A 490 -12.69 13.75 -33.56
CA GLU A 490 -13.75 12.81 -33.90
C GLU A 490 -13.29 11.38 -33.62
N ARG A 491 -14.25 10.47 -33.39
CA ARG A 491 -13.94 9.04 -33.31
C ARG A 491 -13.48 8.55 -34.68
N ALA A 492 -12.29 7.99 -34.75
CA ALA A 492 -11.83 7.35 -35.97
C ALA A 492 -12.50 5.98 -36.12
N ASN A 493 -13.16 5.74 -37.24
CA ASN A 493 -13.65 4.41 -37.61
C ASN A 493 -12.59 3.72 -38.46
N ALA A 494 -12.22 2.48 -38.12
CA ALA A 494 -11.25 1.69 -38.87
C ALA A 494 -11.86 0.93 -40.07
N THR A 495 -13.19 0.88 -40.17
CA THR A 495 -13.89 0.24 -41.30
C THR A 495 -15.15 1.03 -41.67
N GLU A 496 -15.64 0.87 -42.91
CA GLU A 496 -16.89 1.51 -43.37
C GLU A 496 -18.14 0.86 -42.76
N ASP A 497 -18.06 -0.43 -42.38
CA ASP A 497 -19.20 -1.24 -41.96
C ASP A 497 -19.28 -1.50 -40.43
N ASP A 498 -18.14 -1.49 -39.73
CA ASP A 498 -18.04 -1.72 -38.29
C ASP A 498 -17.38 -0.51 -37.58
N ASN A 499 -18.08 0.05 -36.60
CA ASN A 499 -17.55 1.09 -35.72
C ASN A 499 -16.60 0.43 -34.69
N VAL A 500 -15.30 0.41 -35.02
CA VAL A 500 -14.24 -0.03 -34.13
C VAL A 500 -13.73 1.17 -33.33
N HIS A 501 -13.83 1.10 -32.00
CA HIS A 501 -13.38 2.13 -31.07
C HIS A 501 -12.16 1.65 -30.31
N TYR A 502 -11.11 2.46 -30.33
CA TYR A 502 -9.93 2.26 -29.48
C TYR A 502 -10.10 3.08 -28.22
N LEU A 503 -9.94 2.41 -27.10
CA LEU A 503 -10.06 3.02 -25.79
C LEU A 503 -8.74 2.94 -25.04
N ILE A 504 -8.42 4.00 -24.29
CA ILE A 504 -7.24 4.05 -23.43
C ILE A 504 -7.64 4.23 -21.97
N TYR A 505 -6.91 3.58 -21.07
CA TYR A 505 -7.01 3.84 -19.64
C TYR A 505 -5.79 4.63 -19.15
N SER A 506 -6.05 5.78 -18.52
CA SER A 506 -5.08 6.54 -17.74
C SER A 506 -5.78 7.07 -16.47
N ALA A 507 -5.13 6.99 -15.32
CA ALA A 507 -5.76 7.28 -14.03
C ALA A 507 -6.14 8.76 -13.83
N GLY A 508 -5.68 9.66 -14.72
CA GLY A 508 -5.88 11.11 -14.61
C GLY A 508 -6.62 11.78 -15.78
N TRP A 509 -7.07 11.05 -16.80
CA TRP A 509 -7.86 11.66 -17.87
C TRP A 509 -9.29 11.96 -17.38
N LYS A 510 -9.63 13.24 -17.30
CA LYS A 510 -10.97 13.77 -17.08
C LYS A 510 -11.30 14.81 -18.14
#